data_AF-A0A5B0W1L8-F1
#
_entry.id   AF-A0A5B0W1L8-F1
#
_cell.length_a   1.000
_cell.length_b   1.000
_cell.length_c   1.000
_cell.angle_alpha   90.00
_cell.angle_beta   90.00
_cell.angle_gamma   90.00
#
_symmetry.space_group_name_H-M   'P 1'
#
loop_
_entity.id
_entity.type
_entity.pdbx_description
1 polymer ?
#
loop_
_entity_poly.entity_id
_entity_poly.type
_entity_poly.pdbx_seq_one_letter_code
_entity_poly.pdbx_strand_id
1 'polypeptide(L)'
;MRSEVYWSKRMEQLNESLLNKGVPFTKAMNKEYRKAQISIQTDVNNFYQQFADNNGIVSLSAAKQVLKAGELKEFKWTVEDYIARGKENAIDQRWMKELENASIRVRVTRLESIQLQMKQHVEELSAKRLVGTTELLGNVYKDGYYRSIFELEKGIGIGTSFSKVDKRQLEAILSAPWAPDGSSFSQRIWTDRVKLTGTLRNIFTQGLIRGDTSKQMVEQLMERFDVSRKNAERLILTESAYFAGQSRIAGYKELGVEQYRYTATLDSRTSITCRDLDGKVFDVEDAQVNVNYPPMHGHCRSTTIPHYDDNIKERVARDEDGKTYEVPEDITYPEWEKKYAPEASDAVTVEVPSKKTPETPLPTIEIPGGPTKDIPIPQQQSMSLPTMDDFEAGVEEPRRGVVNRKYNPRASYFADLPNLSDDVLEKVADVNREVARSGYKEAKEILVILDKTTGEEIARLSGSVNKITFSKEVDRKLREASPRSVILTHNHPRGTRVNVKDSMNLGDYLSIDTVVATGHNGGISFVNADKSTADGVALRSVLPSIFLEINAVLQKDKKYATMSKTAQDEYFDYQVLLRLAKEMGWVYEEDFTATKTDPRI
;
A
#
# COMPACT_ATOMS: atom_id res chain seq x y z
N MET A 1 -25.14 35.91 24.68
CA MET A 1 -24.95 34.92 23.60
C MET A 1 -26.10 33.92 23.62
N ARG A 2 -26.31 33.16 22.53
CA ARG A 2 -27.30 32.07 22.52
C ARG A 2 -26.93 31.01 23.56
N SER A 3 -27.94 30.29 24.08
CA SER A 3 -27.71 29.28 25.11
C SER A 3 -26.99 28.05 24.55
N GLU A 4 -26.35 27.29 25.43
CA GLU A 4 -25.78 25.97 25.09
C GLU A 4 -26.82 25.06 24.43
N VAL A 5 -28.04 25.01 24.96
CA VAL A 5 -29.14 24.18 24.42
C VAL A 5 -29.45 24.55 22.97
N TYR A 6 -29.37 25.83 22.62
CA TYR A 6 -29.53 26.28 21.24
C TYR A 6 -28.40 25.72 20.36
N TRP A 7 -27.15 25.89 20.76
CA TRP A 7 -26.00 25.43 19.99
C TRP A 7 -25.96 23.92 19.82
N SER A 8 -26.24 23.16 20.89
CA SER A 8 -26.32 21.70 20.87
C SER A 8 -27.30 21.24 19.81
N LYS A 9 -28.54 21.75 19.86
CA LYS A 9 -29.59 21.39 18.91
C LYS A 9 -29.20 21.74 17.46
N ARG A 10 -28.60 22.90 17.21
CA ARG A 10 -28.22 23.33 15.85
C ARG A 10 -27.07 22.50 15.29
N MET A 11 -26.00 22.32 16.07
CA MET A 11 -24.82 21.57 15.61
C MET A 11 -25.09 20.07 15.51
N GLU A 12 -25.95 19.50 16.35
CA GLU A 12 -26.42 18.12 16.20
C GLU A 12 -27.23 17.94 14.91
N GLN A 13 -28.19 18.83 14.63
CA GLN A 13 -28.97 18.79 13.39
C GLN A 13 -28.08 18.91 12.15
N LEU A 14 -27.11 19.83 12.18
CA LEU A 14 -26.13 19.97 11.11
C LEU A 14 -25.30 18.70 10.95
N ASN A 15 -24.73 18.18 12.05
CA ASN A 15 -23.91 16.96 12.00
C ASN A 15 -24.70 15.77 11.47
N GLU A 16 -25.93 15.56 11.94
CA GLU A 16 -26.83 14.53 11.44
C GLU A 16 -27.09 14.68 9.94
N SER A 17 -27.36 15.90 9.46
CA SER A 17 -27.59 16.16 8.03
C SER A 17 -26.38 15.79 7.17
N LEU A 18 -25.16 16.07 7.65
CA LEU A 18 -23.91 15.74 6.97
C LEU A 18 -23.66 14.23 6.95
N LEU A 19 -23.82 13.57 8.10
CA LEU A 19 -23.64 12.11 8.20
C LEU A 19 -24.68 11.34 7.38
N ASN A 20 -25.91 11.86 7.30
CA ASN A 20 -26.98 11.26 6.51
C ASN A 20 -26.72 11.29 5.01
N LYS A 21 -25.80 12.11 4.50
CA LYS A 21 -25.33 12.02 3.09
C LYS A 21 -24.64 10.69 2.79
N GLY A 22 -23.98 10.09 3.78
CA GLY A 22 -23.31 8.80 3.62
C GLY A 22 -24.28 7.62 3.44
N VAL A 23 -25.47 7.68 4.04
CA VAL A 23 -26.46 6.59 4.03
C VAL A 23 -27.00 6.22 2.63
N PRO A 24 -27.44 7.16 1.77
CA PRO A 24 -27.85 6.81 0.40
C PRO A 24 -26.65 6.32 -0.43
N PHE A 25 -25.45 6.87 -0.21
CA PHE A 25 -24.25 6.43 -0.90
C PHE A 25 -23.84 5.01 -0.52
N THR A 26 -23.90 4.62 0.77
CA THR A 26 -23.62 3.23 1.17
C THR A 26 -24.62 2.25 0.56
N LYS A 27 -25.90 2.63 0.42
CA LYS A 27 -26.90 1.83 -0.31
C LYS A 27 -26.54 1.68 -1.79
N ALA A 28 -26.11 2.74 -2.46
CA ALA A 28 -25.66 2.68 -3.84
C ALA A 28 -24.39 1.81 -3.98
N MET A 29 -23.42 1.98 -3.09
CA MET A 29 -22.20 1.17 -3.04
C MET A 29 -22.51 -0.31 -2.85
N ASN A 30 -23.45 -0.66 -1.96
CA ASN A 30 -23.89 -2.03 -1.75
C ASN A 30 -24.51 -2.66 -3.00
N LYS A 31 -25.12 -1.86 -3.89
CA LYS A 31 -25.58 -2.36 -5.20
C LYS A 31 -24.42 -2.68 -6.13
N GLU A 32 -23.36 -1.86 -6.15
CA GLU A 32 -22.15 -2.14 -6.94
C GLU A 32 -21.43 -3.40 -6.45
N TYR A 33 -21.34 -3.62 -5.13
CA TYR A 33 -20.86 -4.89 -4.57
C TYR A 33 -21.68 -6.09 -5.05
N ARG A 34 -23.02 -5.99 -5.02
CA ARG A 34 -23.90 -7.06 -5.49
C ARG A 34 -23.72 -7.34 -6.99
N LYS A 35 -23.53 -6.31 -7.81
CA LYS A 35 -23.24 -6.48 -9.24
C LYS A 35 -21.93 -7.25 -9.43
N ALA A 36 -20.85 -6.85 -8.75
CA ALA A 36 -19.56 -7.54 -8.83
C ALA A 36 -19.67 -9.01 -8.34
N GLN A 37 -20.41 -9.24 -7.26
CA GLN A 37 -20.71 -10.58 -6.75
C GLN A 37 -21.44 -11.45 -7.79
N ILE A 38 -22.48 -10.92 -8.43
CA ILE A 38 -23.25 -11.63 -9.48
C ILE A 38 -22.38 -11.91 -10.71
N SER A 39 -21.53 -10.97 -11.13
CA SER A 39 -20.65 -11.19 -12.27
C SER A 39 -19.62 -12.29 -11.99
N ILE A 40 -18.95 -12.23 -10.84
CA ILE A 40 -17.98 -13.27 -10.43
C ILE A 40 -18.66 -14.61 -10.26
N GLN A 41 -19.84 -14.63 -9.65
CA GLN A 41 -20.68 -15.83 -9.55
C GLN A 41 -20.91 -16.48 -10.92
N THR A 42 -21.25 -15.65 -11.90
CA THR A 42 -21.53 -16.09 -13.27
C THR A 42 -20.27 -16.61 -13.93
N ASP A 43 -19.15 -15.89 -13.82
CA ASP A 43 -17.87 -16.30 -14.38
C ASP A 43 -17.39 -17.64 -13.80
N VAL A 44 -17.53 -17.82 -12.47
CA VAL A 44 -17.20 -19.08 -11.80
C VAL A 44 -18.11 -20.21 -12.26
N ASN A 45 -19.43 -19.99 -12.30
CA ASN A 45 -20.34 -21.03 -12.77
C ASN A 45 -20.06 -21.45 -14.21
N ASN A 46 -19.83 -20.49 -15.11
CA ASN A 46 -19.50 -20.76 -16.51
C ASN A 46 -18.19 -21.54 -16.63
N PHE A 47 -17.17 -21.14 -15.85
CA PHE A 47 -15.89 -21.84 -15.81
C PHE A 47 -16.05 -23.30 -15.37
N TYR A 48 -16.80 -23.56 -14.31
CA TYR A 48 -17.05 -24.94 -13.86
C TYR A 48 -17.92 -25.71 -14.87
N GLN A 49 -18.94 -25.09 -15.45
CA GLN A 49 -19.77 -25.73 -16.48
C GLN A 49 -18.92 -26.16 -17.69
N GLN A 50 -17.93 -25.37 -18.07
CA GLN A 50 -17.10 -25.63 -19.24
C GLN A 50 -15.99 -26.66 -18.98
N PHE A 51 -15.44 -26.71 -17.76
CA PHE A 51 -14.21 -27.46 -17.47
C PHE A 51 -14.32 -28.54 -16.40
N ALA A 52 -15.48 -28.67 -15.74
CA ALA A 52 -15.65 -29.70 -14.72
C ALA A 52 -15.67 -31.11 -15.32
N ASP A 53 -15.19 -32.07 -14.53
CA ASP A 53 -15.35 -33.49 -14.82
C ASP A 53 -16.77 -33.98 -14.49
N ASN A 54 -17.00 -35.29 -14.64
CA ASN A 54 -18.28 -35.93 -14.37
C ASN A 54 -18.75 -35.78 -12.91
N ASN A 55 -17.86 -35.42 -11.99
CA ASN A 55 -18.17 -35.19 -10.58
C ASN A 55 -18.44 -33.70 -10.28
N GLY A 56 -18.41 -32.82 -11.30
CA GLY A 56 -18.62 -31.39 -11.13
C GLY A 56 -17.40 -30.65 -10.56
N ILE A 57 -16.20 -31.24 -10.66
CA ILE A 57 -14.96 -30.69 -10.11
C ILE A 57 -14.04 -30.25 -11.25
N VAL A 58 -13.38 -29.10 -11.08
CA VAL A 58 -12.27 -28.69 -11.94
C VAL A 58 -10.96 -28.92 -11.19
N SER A 59 -10.10 -29.81 -11.69
CA SER A 59 -8.76 -30.01 -11.12
C SER A 59 -7.84 -28.81 -11.40
N LEU A 60 -6.88 -28.54 -10.51
CA LEU A 60 -5.86 -27.52 -10.77
C LEU A 60 -5.08 -27.78 -12.07
N SER A 61 -4.82 -29.04 -12.42
CA SER A 61 -4.19 -29.41 -13.69
C SER A 61 -5.06 -29.03 -14.89
N ALA A 62 -6.37 -29.25 -14.83
CA ALA A 62 -7.29 -28.87 -15.90
C ALA A 62 -7.38 -27.34 -16.04
N ALA A 63 -7.38 -26.62 -14.91
CA ALA A 63 -7.36 -25.16 -14.89
C ALA A 63 -6.04 -24.57 -15.43
N LYS A 64 -4.90 -25.25 -15.25
CA LYS A 64 -3.60 -24.83 -15.80
C LYS A 64 -3.41 -25.14 -17.28
N GLN A 65 -4.37 -25.81 -17.93
CA GLN A 65 -4.31 -26.00 -19.38
C GLN A 65 -4.42 -24.66 -20.11
N VAL A 66 -3.63 -24.51 -21.17
CA VAL A 66 -3.69 -23.36 -22.08
C VAL A 66 -5.04 -23.37 -22.81
N LEU A 67 -5.64 -22.20 -22.98
CA LEU A 67 -6.87 -22.02 -23.73
C LEU A 67 -6.72 -22.55 -25.16
N LYS A 68 -7.71 -23.32 -25.61
CA LYS A 68 -7.82 -23.75 -27.02
C LYS A 68 -8.14 -22.55 -27.91
N ALA A 69 -7.95 -22.66 -29.22
CA ALA A 69 -8.18 -21.55 -30.16
C ALA A 69 -9.58 -20.91 -30.04
N GLY A 70 -10.64 -21.71 -29.84
CA GLY A 70 -11.99 -21.21 -29.59
C GLY A 70 -12.13 -20.49 -28.25
N GLU A 71 -11.67 -21.12 -27.16
CA GLU A 71 -11.69 -20.56 -25.80
C GLU A 71 -10.86 -19.26 -25.70
N LEU A 72 -9.73 -19.20 -26.39
CA LEU A 72 -8.86 -18.03 -26.46
C LEU A 72 -9.53 -16.90 -27.23
N LYS A 73 -10.23 -17.21 -28.33
CA LYS A 73 -11.00 -16.21 -29.08
C LYS A 73 -12.10 -15.61 -28.19
N GLU A 74 -12.85 -16.44 -27.49
CA GLU A 74 -13.89 -16.00 -26.55
C GLU A 74 -13.31 -15.14 -25.42
N PHE A 75 -12.21 -15.59 -24.80
CA PHE A 75 -11.49 -14.81 -23.79
C PHE A 75 -11.08 -13.43 -24.31
N LYS A 76 -10.53 -13.35 -25.52
CA LYS A 76 -10.13 -12.06 -26.13
C LYS A 76 -11.33 -11.12 -26.29
N TRP A 77 -12.47 -11.64 -26.73
CA TRP A 77 -13.70 -10.85 -26.85
C TRP A 77 -14.13 -10.31 -25.49
N THR A 78 -14.12 -11.16 -24.45
CA THR A 78 -14.44 -10.70 -23.08
C THR A 78 -13.45 -9.64 -22.57
N VAL A 79 -12.15 -9.77 -22.88
CA VAL A 79 -11.16 -8.77 -22.49
C VAL A 79 -11.37 -7.45 -23.24
N GLU A 80 -11.75 -7.48 -24.51
CA GLU A 80 -12.12 -6.28 -25.26
C GLU A 80 -13.33 -5.57 -24.62
N ASP A 81 -14.34 -6.33 -24.19
CA ASP A 81 -15.49 -5.79 -23.44
C ASP A 81 -15.04 -5.14 -22.13
N TYR A 82 -14.11 -5.76 -21.40
CA TYR A 82 -13.56 -5.17 -20.17
C TYR A 82 -12.71 -3.95 -20.41
N ILE A 83 -11.96 -3.89 -21.51
CA ILE A 83 -11.23 -2.69 -21.92
C ILE A 83 -12.21 -1.57 -22.24
N ALA A 84 -13.31 -1.86 -22.95
CA ALA A 84 -14.35 -0.87 -23.22
C ALA A 84 -14.95 -0.33 -21.92
N ARG A 85 -15.40 -1.23 -21.03
CA ARG A 85 -15.95 -0.84 -19.71
C ARG A 85 -14.93 -0.12 -18.84
N GLY A 86 -13.66 -0.49 -18.91
CA GLY A 86 -12.61 0.14 -18.12
C GLY A 86 -12.30 1.57 -18.56
N LYS A 87 -12.41 1.85 -19.86
CA LYS A 87 -12.35 3.22 -20.40
C LYS A 87 -13.54 4.06 -19.95
N GLU A 88 -14.74 3.49 -19.92
CA GLU A 88 -15.95 4.18 -19.45
C GLU A 88 -15.92 4.48 -17.95
N ASN A 89 -15.34 3.60 -17.13
CA ASN A 89 -15.34 3.70 -15.67
C ASN A 89 -14.04 4.27 -15.07
N ALA A 90 -13.16 4.87 -15.90
CA ALA A 90 -11.89 5.49 -15.47
C ALA A 90 -11.02 4.56 -14.60
N ILE A 91 -10.87 3.29 -15.00
CA ILE A 91 -10.07 2.29 -14.28
C ILE A 91 -8.56 2.61 -14.36
N ASP A 92 -7.80 2.12 -13.39
CA ASP A 92 -6.33 2.18 -13.33
C ASP A 92 -5.69 1.82 -14.68
N GLN A 93 -4.98 2.78 -15.28
CA GLN A 93 -4.34 2.63 -16.59
C GLN A 93 -3.32 1.49 -16.63
N ARG A 94 -2.70 1.15 -15.48
CA ARG A 94 -1.79 0.00 -15.39
C ARG A 94 -2.55 -1.31 -15.59
N TRP A 95 -3.74 -1.41 -15.01
CA TRP A 95 -4.58 -2.58 -15.15
C TRP A 95 -5.18 -2.69 -16.55
N MET A 96 -5.59 -1.57 -17.15
CA MET A 96 -6.01 -1.51 -18.55
C MET A 96 -4.95 -2.05 -19.49
N LYS A 97 -3.69 -1.65 -19.29
CA LYS A 97 -2.55 -2.16 -20.06
C LYS A 97 -2.26 -3.64 -19.77
N GLU A 98 -2.45 -4.10 -18.54
CA GLU A 98 -2.32 -5.52 -18.18
C GLU A 98 -3.37 -6.38 -18.91
N LEU A 99 -4.61 -5.90 -18.99
CA LEU A 99 -5.69 -6.56 -19.75
C LEU A 99 -5.42 -6.55 -21.25
N GLU A 100 -5.02 -5.43 -21.83
CA GLU A 100 -4.64 -5.34 -23.24
C GLU A 100 -3.46 -6.29 -23.55
N ASN A 101 -2.45 -6.32 -22.69
CA ASN A 101 -1.35 -7.26 -22.83
C ASN A 101 -1.82 -8.71 -22.71
N ALA A 102 -2.84 -9.00 -21.90
CA ALA A 102 -3.41 -10.33 -21.79
C ALA A 102 -4.20 -10.73 -23.05
N SER A 103 -4.93 -9.81 -23.69
CA SER A 103 -5.71 -10.11 -24.91
C SER A 103 -4.82 -10.43 -26.11
N ILE A 104 -3.63 -9.83 -26.20
CA ILE A 104 -2.68 -10.09 -27.29
C ILE A 104 -1.85 -11.36 -27.09
N ARG A 105 -1.84 -11.97 -25.88
CA ARG A 105 -1.07 -13.19 -25.62
C ARG A 105 -1.56 -14.37 -26.46
N VAL A 106 -0.58 -15.14 -26.94
CA VAL A 106 -0.81 -16.40 -27.68
C VAL A 106 -1.02 -17.59 -26.75
N ARG A 107 -0.60 -17.48 -25.48
CA ARG A 107 -0.75 -18.52 -24.45
C ARG A 107 -1.27 -17.89 -23.17
N VAL A 108 -2.48 -18.29 -22.79
CA VAL A 108 -3.14 -17.93 -21.53
C VAL A 108 -3.78 -19.20 -21.01
N THR A 109 -3.62 -19.50 -19.73
CA THR A 109 -4.27 -20.65 -19.09
C THR A 109 -5.69 -20.31 -18.67
N ARG A 110 -6.54 -21.34 -18.53
CA ARG A 110 -7.92 -21.16 -18.03
C ARG A 110 -7.96 -20.55 -16.63
N LEU A 111 -6.98 -20.89 -15.79
CA LEU A 111 -6.82 -20.31 -14.45
C LEU A 111 -6.50 -18.82 -14.53
N GLU A 112 -5.57 -18.43 -15.40
CA GLU A 112 -5.24 -17.02 -15.60
C GLU A 112 -6.44 -16.23 -16.15
N SER A 113 -7.20 -16.80 -17.10
CA SER A 113 -8.34 -16.10 -17.70
C SER A 113 -9.41 -15.75 -16.68
N ILE A 114 -9.81 -16.70 -15.82
CA ILE A 114 -10.81 -16.43 -14.78
C ILE A 114 -10.26 -15.52 -13.68
N GLN A 115 -8.97 -15.62 -13.35
CA GLN A 115 -8.34 -14.71 -12.39
C GLN A 115 -8.33 -13.26 -12.90
N LEU A 116 -8.10 -13.05 -14.20
CA LEU A 116 -8.18 -11.73 -14.82
C LEU A 116 -9.62 -11.20 -14.83
N GLN A 117 -10.61 -12.04 -15.15
CA GLN A 117 -12.04 -11.69 -15.07
C GLN A 117 -12.44 -11.26 -13.64
N MET A 118 -12.09 -12.06 -12.61
CA MET A 118 -12.37 -11.71 -11.22
C MET A 118 -11.68 -10.41 -10.79
N LYS A 119 -10.41 -10.22 -11.17
CA LYS A 119 -9.66 -8.99 -10.88
C LYS A 119 -10.32 -7.77 -11.52
N GLN A 120 -10.81 -7.89 -12.76
CA GLN A 120 -11.53 -6.80 -13.42
C GLN A 120 -12.74 -6.32 -12.64
N HIS A 121 -13.59 -7.23 -12.15
CA HIS A 121 -14.77 -6.85 -11.36
C HIS A 121 -14.38 -6.12 -10.06
N VAL A 122 -13.27 -6.50 -9.44
CA VAL A 122 -12.73 -5.81 -8.26
C VAL A 122 -12.18 -4.42 -8.62
N GLU A 123 -11.50 -4.28 -9.75
CA GLU A 123 -10.98 -3.00 -10.23
C GLU A 123 -12.12 -2.02 -10.57
N GLU A 124 -13.15 -2.47 -11.28
CA GLU A 124 -14.38 -1.69 -11.55
C GLU A 124 -15.04 -1.21 -10.26
N LEU A 125 -15.25 -2.12 -9.31
CA LEU A 125 -15.83 -1.81 -8.00
C LEU A 125 -14.98 -0.79 -7.24
N SER A 126 -13.66 -0.94 -7.26
CA SER A 126 -12.73 -0.07 -6.54
C SER A 126 -12.67 1.33 -7.14
N ALA A 127 -12.68 1.44 -8.47
CA ALA A 127 -12.73 2.72 -9.17
C ALA A 127 -13.99 3.51 -8.81
N LYS A 128 -15.17 2.88 -8.92
CA LYS A 128 -16.46 3.48 -8.52
C LYS A 128 -16.48 3.90 -7.05
N ARG A 129 -15.90 3.07 -6.18
CA ARG A 129 -15.78 3.37 -4.75
C ARG A 129 -14.90 4.57 -4.49
N LEU A 130 -13.75 4.68 -5.14
CA LEU A 130 -12.85 5.81 -4.99
C LEU A 130 -13.52 7.12 -5.43
N VAL A 131 -14.09 7.13 -6.64
CA VAL A 131 -14.74 8.33 -7.21
C VAL A 131 -15.89 8.78 -6.33
N GLY A 132 -16.85 7.88 -6.06
CA GLY A 132 -18.05 8.25 -5.30
C GLY A 132 -17.75 8.60 -3.84
N THR A 133 -16.75 7.98 -3.22
CA THR A 133 -16.34 8.35 -1.85
C THR A 133 -15.69 9.73 -1.85
N THR A 134 -14.84 10.04 -2.84
CA THR A 134 -14.22 11.36 -2.94
C THR A 134 -15.26 12.47 -3.12
N GLU A 135 -16.25 12.25 -4.00
CA GLU A 135 -17.36 13.18 -4.19
C GLU A 135 -18.19 13.35 -2.92
N LEU A 136 -18.59 12.25 -2.26
CA LEU A 136 -19.34 12.29 -1.01
C LEU A 136 -18.60 13.11 0.05
N LEU A 137 -17.32 12.80 0.30
CA LEU A 137 -16.54 13.44 1.36
C LEU A 137 -16.26 14.91 1.04
N GLY A 138 -16.05 15.24 -0.24
CA GLY A 138 -15.96 16.61 -0.71
C GLY A 138 -17.23 17.42 -0.43
N ASN A 139 -18.39 16.82 -0.69
CA ASN A 139 -19.70 17.44 -0.42
C ASN A 139 -20.04 17.48 1.07
N VAL A 140 -19.55 16.54 1.88
CA VAL A 140 -19.67 16.60 3.35
C VAL A 140 -18.83 17.76 3.88
N TYR A 141 -17.59 17.88 3.43
CA TYR A 141 -16.69 18.93 3.88
C TYR A 141 -17.19 20.33 3.48
N LYS A 142 -17.51 20.53 2.19
CA LYS A 142 -17.96 21.84 1.68
C LYS A 142 -19.23 22.31 2.38
N ASP A 143 -20.27 21.49 2.41
CA ASP A 143 -21.51 21.87 3.09
C ASP A 143 -21.28 22.07 4.58
N GLY A 144 -20.46 21.23 5.22
CA GLY A 144 -20.20 21.35 6.63
C GLY A 144 -19.46 22.64 6.98
N TYR A 145 -18.56 23.11 6.12
CA TYR A 145 -17.82 24.36 6.31
C TYR A 145 -18.76 25.56 6.20
N TYR A 146 -19.46 25.71 5.07
CA TYR A 146 -20.36 26.85 4.85
C TYR A 146 -21.55 26.85 5.81
N ARG A 147 -22.14 25.69 6.11
CA ARG A 147 -23.24 25.62 7.07
C ARG A 147 -22.77 25.86 8.51
N SER A 148 -21.56 25.44 8.88
CA SER A 148 -21.04 25.77 10.22
C SER A 148 -20.88 27.29 10.38
N ILE A 149 -20.30 27.96 9.38
CA ILE A 149 -20.20 29.43 9.36
C ILE A 149 -21.58 30.06 9.44
N PHE A 150 -22.53 29.64 8.60
CA PHE A 150 -23.91 30.13 8.64
C PHE A 150 -24.55 30.00 10.02
N GLU A 151 -24.47 28.83 10.66
CA GLU A 151 -25.04 28.61 11.99
C GLU A 151 -24.37 29.49 13.06
N LEU A 152 -23.06 29.69 12.95
CA LEU A 152 -22.28 30.55 13.85
C LEU A 152 -22.66 32.01 13.69
N GLU A 153 -22.61 32.56 12.47
CA GLU A 153 -22.99 33.95 12.19
C GLU A 153 -24.45 34.23 12.56
N LYS A 154 -25.37 33.29 12.27
CA LYS A 154 -26.78 33.39 12.66
C LYS A 154 -26.96 33.36 14.19
N GLY A 155 -26.21 32.53 14.89
CA GLY A 155 -26.28 32.46 16.35
C GLY A 155 -25.65 33.68 17.04
N ILE A 156 -24.63 34.30 16.43
CA ILE A 156 -23.97 35.53 16.90
C ILE A 156 -24.76 36.78 16.49
N GLY A 157 -25.47 36.74 15.36
CA GLY A 157 -26.21 37.86 14.76
C GLY A 157 -25.36 38.80 13.90
N ILE A 158 -24.06 38.52 13.76
CA ILE A 158 -23.10 39.30 12.98
C ILE A 158 -22.34 38.33 12.09
N GLY A 159 -22.24 38.66 10.80
CA GLY A 159 -21.43 37.95 9.81
C GLY A 159 -20.15 38.68 9.47
N THR A 160 -19.16 37.91 9.02
CA THR A 160 -17.82 38.38 8.63
C THR A 160 -17.46 37.84 7.25
N SER A 161 -16.48 38.45 6.59
CA SER A 161 -15.91 37.84 5.38
C SER A 161 -15.21 36.53 5.72
N PHE A 162 -15.44 35.49 4.92
CA PHE A 162 -14.78 34.20 5.06
C PHE A 162 -14.27 33.66 3.72
N SER A 163 -13.30 32.75 3.82
CA SER A 163 -12.57 32.17 2.71
C SER A 163 -13.43 31.15 1.95
N LYS A 164 -13.35 31.19 0.61
CA LYS A 164 -13.95 30.17 -0.25
C LYS A 164 -13.13 28.88 -0.18
N VAL A 165 -13.80 27.74 -0.07
CA VAL A 165 -13.15 26.43 -0.24
C VAL A 165 -12.89 26.20 -1.73
N ASP A 166 -11.64 26.38 -2.16
CA ASP A 166 -11.22 26.08 -3.53
C ASP A 166 -10.94 24.58 -3.75
N LYS A 167 -10.85 24.18 -5.03
CA LYS A 167 -10.64 22.78 -5.42
C LYS A 167 -9.32 22.21 -4.89
N ARG A 168 -8.23 22.98 -4.89
CA ARG A 168 -6.90 22.52 -4.44
C ARG A 168 -6.87 22.34 -2.93
N GLN A 169 -7.46 23.28 -2.19
CA GLN A 169 -7.58 23.17 -0.74
C GLN A 169 -8.41 21.93 -0.37
N LEU A 170 -9.54 21.71 -1.05
CA LEU A 170 -10.35 20.53 -0.82
C LEU A 170 -9.59 19.23 -1.14
N GLU A 171 -8.87 19.16 -2.25
CA GLU A 171 -8.05 18.00 -2.61
C GLU A 171 -6.94 17.73 -1.58
N ALA A 172 -6.28 18.77 -1.07
CA ALA A 172 -5.28 18.66 -0.01
C ALA A 172 -5.89 18.08 1.28
N ILE A 173 -7.07 18.56 1.67
CA ILE A 173 -7.79 18.08 2.86
C ILE A 173 -8.22 16.62 2.69
N LEU A 174 -8.82 16.27 1.54
CA LEU A 174 -9.28 14.92 1.26
C LEU A 174 -8.13 13.91 1.15
N SER A 175 -6.96 14.34 0.71
CA SER A 175 -5.77 13.48 0.57
C SER A 175 -4.94 13.34 1.84
N ALA A 176 -5.17 14.20 2.84
CA ALA A 176 -4.42 14.18 4.10
C ALA A 176 -4.61 12.86 4.88
N PRO A 177 -3.53 12.18 5.28
CA PRO A 177 -3.63 11.03 6.16
C PRO A 177 -4.00 11.49 7.57
N TRP A 178 -5.02 10.88 8.16
CA TRP A 178 -5.48 11.23 9.50
C TRP A 178 -5.68 10.04 10.42
N ALA A 179 -5.84 8.86 9.83
CA ALA A 179 -6.27 7.72 10.59
C ALA A 179 -5.11 7.10 11.38
N PRO A 180 -5.37 6.26 12.41
CA PRO A 180 -4.33 5.79 13.33
C PRO A 180 -3.19 5.00 12.68
N ASP A 181 -3.40 4.48 11.47
CA ASP A 181 -2.41 3.77 10.65
C ASP A 181 -1.63 4.68 9.70
N GLY A 182 -1.80 6.00 9.80
CA GLY A 182 -1.13 7.00 8.96
C GLY A 182 -1.64 7.04 7.52
N SER A 183 -2.82 6.46 7.24
CA SER A 183 -3.36 6.39 5.88
C SER A 183 -4.54 7.33 5.64
N SER A 184 -4.72 7.71 4.37
CA SER A 184 -5.93 8.40 3.89
C SER A 184 -7.01 7.41 3.44
N PHE A 185 -8.25 7.88 3.26
CA PHE A 185 -9.35 7.02 2.82
C PHE A 185 -9.06 6.38 1.44
N SER A 186 -8.41 7.09 0.54
CA SER A 186 -8.09 6.61 -0.82
C SER A 186 -7.04 5.49 -0.78
N GLN A 187 -6.01 5.62 0.07
CA GLN A 187 -5.03 4.56 0.32
C GLN A 187 -5.66 3.31 0.94
N ARG A 188 -6.66 3.48 1.81
CA ARG A 188 -7.43 2.36 2.39
C ARG A 188 -8.27 1.63 1.36
N ILE A 189 -8.92 2.35 0.43
CA ILE A 189 -9.63 1.76 -0.70
C ILE A 189 -8.66 0.97 -1.58
N TRP A 190 -7.49 1.53 -1.88
CA TRP A 190 -6.45 0.87 -2.66
C TRP A 190 -5.90 -0.40 -1.98
N THR A 191 -5.66 -0.34 -0.68
CA THR A 191 -5.21 -1.49 0.11
C THR A 191 -6.27 -2.60 0.13
N ASP A 192 -7.54 -2.24 0.31
CA ASP A 192 -8.65 -3.18 0.28
C ASP A 192 -8.81 -3.85 -1.09
N ARG A 193 -8.63 -3.09 -2.19
CA ARG A 193 -8.58 -3.61 -3.57
C ARG A 193 -7.54 -4.72 -3.72
N VAL A 194 -6.28 -4.42 -3.36
CA VAL A 194 -5.16 -5.38 -3.46
C VAL A 194 -5.44 -6.62 -2.60
N LYS A 195 -5.93 -6.41 -1.37
CA LYS A 195 -6.27 -7.49 -0.44
C LYS A 195 -7.40 -8.36 -0.97
N LEU A 196 -8.48 -7.77 -1.50
CA LEU A 196 -9.63 -8.51 -2.03
C LEU A 196 -9.20 -9.35 -3.23
N THR A 197 -8.56 -8.75 -4.25
CA THR A 197 -8.05 -9.46 -5.43
C THR A 197 -7.15 -10.64 -5.05
N GLY A 198 -6.18 -10.41 -4.16
CA GLY A 198 -5.28 -11.47 -3.69
C GLY A 198 -6.02 -12.59 -2.95
N THR A 199 -7.02 -12.24 -2.13
CA THR A 199 -7.81 -13.22 -1.38
C THR A 199 -8.68 -14.07 -2.31
N LEU A 200 -9.37 -13.46 -3.27
CA LEU A 200 -10.21 -14.18 -4.24
C LEU A 200 -9.37 -15.15 -5.07
N ARG A 201 -8.21 -14.69 -5.55
CA ARG A 201 -7.24 -15.54 -6.27
C ARG A 201 -6.84 -16.76 -5.44
N ASN A 202 -6.50 -16.53 -4.17
CA ASN A 202 -6.09 -17.59 -3.26
C ASN A 202 -7.22 -18.57 -2.97
N ILE A 203 -8.43 -18.08 -2.65
CA ILE A 203 -9.62 -18.92 -2.45
C ILE A 203 -9.84 -19.80 -3.68
N PHE A 204 -9.81 -19.19 -4.88
CA PHE A 204 -10.02 -19.91 -6.12
C PHE A 204 -8.98 -21.00 -6.36
N THR A 205 -7.69 -20.67 -6.25
CA THR A 205 -6.62 -21.67 -6.43
C THR A 205 -6.66 -22.77 -5.36
N GLN A 206 -6.93 -22.44 -4.11
CA GLN A 206 -7.00 -23.45 -3.03
C GLN A 206 -8.22 -24.35 -3.17
N GLY A 207 -9.37 -23.82 -3.59
CA GLY A 207 -10.54 -24.65 -3.85
C GLY A 207 -10.32 -25.62 -5.01
N LEU A 208 -9.65 -25.20 -6.09
CA LEU A 208 -9.23 -26.12 -7.16
C LEU A 208 -8.27 -27.22 -6.69
N ILE A 209 -7.42 -26.94 -5.69
CA ILE A 209 -6.51 -27.93 -5.10
C ILE A 209 -7.30 -28.95 -4.26
N ARG A 210 -8.29 -28.49 -3.50
CA ARG A 210 -9.15 -29.33 -2.66
C ARG A 210 -10.20 -30.12 -3.46
N GLY A 211 -10.48 -29.69 -4.69
CA GLY A 211 -11.56 -30.24 -5.50
C GLY A 211 -12.94 -29.69 -5.08
N ASP A 212 -13.00 -28.42 -4.68
CA ASP A 212 -14.26 -27.75 -4.35
C ASP A 212 -15.17 -27.70 -5.60
N THR A 213 -16.47 -27.93 -5.39
CA THR A 213 -17.50 -27.76 -6.44
C THR A 213 -17.75 -26.28 -6.73
N SER A 214 -18.40 -25.97 -7.86
CA SER A 214 -18.79 -24.58 -8.19
C SER A 214 -19.53 -23.90 -7.03
N LYS A 215 -20.49 -24.60 -6.42
CA LYS A 215 -21.29 -24.08 -5.29
C LYS A 215 -20.42 -23.69 -4.09
N GLN A 216 -19.48 -24.55 -3.71
CA GLN A 216 -18.58 -24.29 -2.58
C GLN A 216 -17.60 -23.16 -2.88
N MET A 217 -17.11 -23.09 -4.12
CA MET A 217 -16.22 -22.03 -4.57
C MET A 217 -16.92 -20.66 -4.47
N VAL A 218 -18.11 -20.61 -5.02
CA VAL A 218 -19.03 -19.48 -5.00
C VAL A 218 -19.28 -18.98 -3.59
N GLU A 219 -19.66 -19.87 -2.69
CA GLU A 219 -19.99 -19.55 -1.30
C GLU A 219 -18.80 -18.86 -0.60
N GLN A 220 -17.60 -19.44 -0.71
CA GLN A 220 -16.37 -18.86 -0.14
C GLN A 220 -16.03 -17.48 -0.73
N LEU A 221 -16.17 -17.30 -2.04
CA LEU A 221 -15.93 -16.00 -2.68
C LEU A 221 -16.96 -14.97 -2.22
N MET A 222 -18.24 -15.33 -2.14
CA MET A 222 -19.32 -14.44 -1.72
C MET A 222 -19.16 -13.99 -0.26
N GLU A 223 -18.78 -14.90 0.64
CA GLU A 223 -18.45 -14.56 2.03
C GLU A 223 -17.34 -13.51 2.09
N ARG A 224 -16.28 -13.68 1.27
CA ARG A 224 -15.18 -12.72 1.26
C ARG A 224 -15.61 -11.34 0.75
N PHE A 225 -16.47 -11.30 -0.26
CA PHE A 225 -17.06 -10.04 -0.73
C PHE A 225 -17.94 -9.38 0.33
N ASP A 226 -18.71 -10.15 1.10
CA ASP A 226 -19.57 -9.62 2.18
C ASP A 226 -18.74 -8.92 3.25
N VAL A 227 -17.58 -9.48 3.61
CA VAL A 227 -16.62 -8.86 4.52
C VAL A 227 -16.07 -7.55 3.95
N SER A 228 -15.66 -7.53 2.68
CA SER A 228 -15.16 -6.31 2.02
C SER A 228 -16.25 -5.23 1.98
N ARG A 229 -17.50 -5.60 1.64
CA ARG A 229 -18.66 -4.71 1.63
C ARG A 229 -18.90 -4.04 2.99
N LYS A 230 -18.94 -4.83 4.07
CA LYS A 230 -19.11 -4.32 5.44
C LYS A 230 -17.97 -3.38 5.86
N ASN A 231 -16.74 -3.70 5.46
CA ASN A 231 -15.59 -2.83 5.72
C ASN A 231 -15.69 -1.51 4.93
N ALA A 232 -16.15 -1.55 3.69
CA ALA A 232 -16.36 -0.36 2.87
C ALA A 232 -17.43 0.56 3.45
N GLU A 233 -18.55 0.00 3.92
CA GLU A 233 -19.59 0.76 4.61
C GLU A 233 -19.06 1.45 5.86
N ARG A 234 -18.32 0.71 6.71
CA ARG A 234 -17.71 1.28 7.91
C ARG A 234 -16.72 2.40 7.58
N LEU A 235 -15.91 2.22 6.53
CA LEU A 235 -14.98 3.23 6.06
C LEU A 235 -15.74 4.51 5.68
N ILE A 236 -16.69 4.42 4.75
CA ILE A 236 -17.47 5.56 4.27
C ILE A 236 -18.07 6.37 5.42
N LEU A 237 -18.70 5.68 6.38
CA LEU A 237 -19.37 6.35 7.49
C LEU A 237 -18.39 6.98 8.49
N THR A 238 -17.23 6.36 8.68
CA THR A 238 -16.19 6.89 9.57
C THR A 238 -15.51 8.10 8.96
N GLU A 239 -15.17 8.02 7.68
CA GLU A 239 -14.60 9.14 6.92
C GLU A 239 -15.61 10.30 6.84
N SER A 240 -16.91 10.02 6.64
CA SER A 240 -17.94 11.08 6.66
C SER A 240 -17.97 11.83 8.00
N ALA A 241 -17.83 11.11 9.12
CA ALA A 241 -17.75 11.74 10.44
C ALA A 241 -16.47 12.56 10.63
N TYR A 242 -15.35 12.06 10.13
CA TYR A 242 -14.09 12.80 10.13
C TYR A 242 -14.21 14.11 9.35
N PHE A 243 -14.63 14.07 8.09
CA PHE A 243 -14.70 15.27 7.26
C PHE A 243 -15.78 16.26 7.71
N ALA A 244 -16.88 15.78 8.32
CA ALA A 244 -17.85 16.65 8.99
C ALA A 244 -17.20 17.38 10.18
N GLY A 245 -16.41 16.67 11.00
CA GLY A 245 -15.62 17.27 12.08
C GLY A 245 -14.61 18.29 11.57
N GLN A 246 -13.83 17.94 10.55
CA GLN A 246 -12.83 18.82 9.96
C GLN A 246 -13.44 20.09 9.37
N SER A 247 -14.60 19.98 8.71
CA SER A 247 -15.29 21.16 8.18
C SER A 247 -15.75 22.12 9.27
N ARG A 248 -16.09 21.59 10.45
CA ARG A 248 -16.59 22.37 11.58
C ARG A 248 -15.48 23.09 12.30
N ILE A 249 -14.36 22.42 12.58
CA ILE A 249 -13.21 23.06 13.20
C ILE A 249 -12.62 24.13 12.27
N ALA A 250 -12.65 23.90 10.95
CA ALA A 250 -12.29 24.93 9.98
C ALA A 250 -13.22 26.15 10.08
N GLY A 251 -14.53 25.95 10.19
CA GLY A 251 -15.48 27.05 10.42
C GLY A 251 -15.28 27.78 11.75
N TYR A 252 -14.89 27.06 12.80
CA TYR A 252 -14.53 27.67 14.10
C TYR A 252 -13.30 28.57 13.97
N LYS A 253 -12.23 28.08 13.32
CA LYS A 253 -11.01 28.86 13.09
C LYS A 253 -11.28 30.09 12.21
N GLU A 254 -12.09 29.92 11.17
CA GLU A 254 -12.44 31.01 10.25
C GLU A 254 -13.17 32.17 10.96
N LEU A 255 -14.02 31.85 11.94
CA LEU A 255 -14.78 32.85 12.71
C LEU A 255 -14.14 33.20 14.06
N GLY A 256 -12.90 32.77 14.33
CA GLY A 256 -12.19 33.09 15.55
C GLY A 256 -12.81 32.51 16.83
N VAL A 257 -13.48 31.36 16.75
CA VAL A 257 -13.94 30.62 17.93
C VAL A 257 -12.71 30.03 18.63
N GLU A 258 -12.46 30.43 19.87
CA GLU A 258 -11.28 30.01 20.62
C GLU A 258 -11.48 28.65 21.31
N GLN A 259 -12.70 28.38 21.79
CA GLN A 259 -13.01 27.17 22.55
C GLN A 259 -14.24 26.46 22.00
N TYR A 260 -14.23 25.14 22.11
CA TYR A 260 -15.37 24.29 21.79
C TYR A 260 -15.72 23.41 22.98
N ARG A 261 -17.01 23.07 23.07
CA ARG A 261 -17.49 22.03 23.97
C ARG A 261 -17.82 20.78 23.18
N TYR A 262 -17.40 19.64 23.70
CA TYR A 262 -17.72 18.35 23.13
C TYR A 262 -19.17 17.97 23.45
N THR A 263 -19.92 17.57 22.43
CA THR A 263 -21.35 17.21 22.55
C THR A 263 -21.56 15.80 22.01
N ALA A 264 -21.76 14.85 22.92
CA ALA A 264 -22.10 13.48 22.58
C ALA A 264 -23.58 13.36 22.21
N THR A 265 -23.91 12.41 21.33
CA THR A 265 -25.32 12.15 20.95
C THR A 265 -26.16 11.58 22.12
N LEU A 266 -25.50 10.99 23.13
CA LEU A 266 -26.09 10.41 24.35
C LEU A 266 -27.23 9.39 24.16
N ASP A 267 -27.31 8.74 23.00
CA ASP A 267 -28.24 7.63 22.78
C ASP A 267 -27.65 6.27 23.22
N SER A 268 -28.43 5.20 23.10
CA SER A 268 -28.04 3.83 23.48
C SER A 268 -26.82 3.28 22.73
N ARG A 269 -26.41 3.93 21.62
CA ARG A 269 -25.26 3.55 20.79
C ARG A 269 -24.05 4.45 21.04
N THR A 270 -24.16 5.43 21.94
CA THR A 270 -23.06 6.34 22.27
C THR A 270 -22.01 5.58 23.07
N SER A 271 -20.75 5.68 22.64
CA SER A 271 -19.64 4.99 23.29
C SER A 271 -19.38 5.56 24.70
N ILE A 272 -18.65 4.80 25.53
CA ILE A 272 -18.20 5.26 26.83
C ILE A 272 -17.27 6.48 26.64
N THR A 273 -16.32 6.38 25.71
CA THR A 273 -15.41 7.48 25.37
C THR A 273 -16.12 8.78 25.01
N CYS A 274 -17.17 8.73 24.19
CA CYS A 274 -17.94 9.94 23.86
C CYS A 274 -18.72 10.48 25.05
N ARG A 275 -19.29 9.61 25.90
CA ARG A 275 -19.98 10.02 27.13
C ARG A 275 -19.03 10.69 28.13
N ASP A 276 -17.81 10.16 28.26
CA ASP A 276 -16.80 10.70 29.17
C ASP A 276 -16.26 12.06 28.71
N LEU A 277 -16.34 12.36 27.41
CA LEU A 277 -15.96 13.66 26.86
C LEU A 277 -17.10 14.67 26.84
N ASP A 278 -18.35 14.21 27.00
CA ASP A 278 -19.53 15.06 26.90
C ASP A 278 -19.47 16.23 27.90
N GLY A 279 -19.77 17.44 27.41
CA GLY A 279 -19.74 18.67 28.20
C GLY A 279 -18.33 19.24 28.47
N LYS A 280 -17.25 18.53 28.15
CA LYS A 280 -15.89 19.06 28.34
C LYS A 280 -15.56 20.14 27.32
N VAL A 281 -14.87 21.18 27.79
CA VAL A 281 -14.41 22.31 26.99
C VAL A 281 -12.94 22.14 26.65
N PHE A 282 -12.57 22.47 25.41
CA PHE A 282 -11.20 22.40 24.90
C PHE A 282 -10.93 23.60 23.98
N ASP A 283 -9.66 23.95 23.84
CA ASP A 283 -9.25 24.99 22.90
C ASP A 283 -9.28 24.46 21.46
N VAL A 284 -9.71 25.30 20.52
CA VAL A 284 -9.79 24.97 19.09
C VAL A 284 -8.42 24.64 18.50
N GLU A 285 -7.35 25.26 18.99
CA GLU A 285 -5.98 24.98 18.57
C GLU A 285 -5.47 23.62 19.07
N ASP A 286 -6.02 23.12 20.18
CA ASP A 286 -5.66 21.81 20.75
C ASP A 286 -6.54 20.65 20.21
N ALA A 287 -7.40 20.93 19.24
CA ALA A 287 -8.30 19.93 18.66
C ALA A 287 -7.53 18.79 17.98
N GLN A 288 -7.64 17.59 18.54
CA GLN A 288 -7.01 16.37 18.08
C GLN A 288 -8.04 15.25 17.93
N VAL A 289 -8.17 14.77 16.69
CA VAL A 289 -9.07 13.67 16.36
C VAL A 289 -8.67 12.39 17.10
N ASN A 290 -9.66 11.64 17.58
CA ASN A 290 -9.51 10.47 18.45
C ASN A 290 -9.01 10.75 19.88
N VAL A 291 -8.77 12.02 20.26
CA VAL A 291 -8.31 12.39 21.61
C VAL A 291 -9.34 13.26 22.32
N ASN A 292 -9.62 14.43 21.78
CA ASN A 292 -10.55 15.42 22.33
C ASN A 292 -11.49 16.01 21.27
N TYR A 293 -11.37 15.59 20.01
CA TYR A 293 -12.21 16.06 18.89
C TYR A 293 -12.79 14.87 18.11
N PRO A 294 -14.08 14.91 17.71
CA PRO A 294 -14.70 13.81 16.98
C PRO A 294 -14.10 13.66 15.56
N PRO A 295 -14.14 12.45 14.97
CA PRO A 295 -14.67 11.20 15.52
C PRO A 295 -13.73 10.53 16.53
N MET A 296 -14.31 9.87 17.55
CA MET A 296 -13.56 9.12 18.57
C MET A 296 -13.47 7.62 18.28
N HIS A 297 -14.31 7.14 17.37
CA HIS A 297 -14.42 5.74 17.00
C HIS A 297 -15.08 5.63 15.62
N GLY A 298 -15.07 4.43 15.05
CA GLY A 298 -15.80 4.16 13.81
C GLY A 298 -17.27 4.53 13.95
N HIS A 299 -17.82 5.21 12.93
CA HIS A 299 -19.21 5.66 12.90
C HIS A 299 -19.62 6.56 14.10
N CYS A 300 -18.71 7.40 14.58
CA CYS A 300 -19.00 8.40 15.60
C CYS A 300 -20.05 9.41 15.10
N ARG A 301 -21.02 9.75 15.95
CA ARG A 301 -22.10 10.72 15.68
C ARG A 301 -22.07 11.95 16.59
N SER A 302 -21.14 11.96 17.55
CA SER A 302 -20.87 13.12 18.39
C SER A 302 -20.37 14.30 17.57
N THR A 303 -20.59 15.50 18.08
CA THR A 303 -20.24 16.77 17.46
C THR A 303 -19.61 17.69 18.50
N THR A 304 -19.38 18.93 18.13
CA THR A 304 -18.95 20.00 19.02
C THR A 304 -19.85 21.22 18.85
N ILE A 305 -19.88 22.06 19.86
CA ILE A 305 -20.51 23.38 19.85
C ILE A 305 -19.48 24.45 20.19
N PRO A 306 -19.63 25.69 19.72
CA PRO A 306 -18.80 26.79 20.20
C PRO A 306 -19.05 27.01 21.70
N HIS A 307 -17.98 27.24 22.46
CA HIS A 307 -18.04 27.65 23.86
C HIS A 307 -17.50 29.07 23.98
N TYR A 308 -18.20 29.91 24.74
CA TYR A 308 -17.78 31.26 25.03
C TYR A 308 -17.91 31.46 26.54
N ASP A 309 -16.88 31.99 27.19
CA ASP A 309 -16.95 32.28 28.61
C ASP A 309 -17.91 33.43 28.91
N ASP A 310 -18.71 33.29 29.97
CA ASP A 310 -19.74 34.26 30.39
C ASP A 310 -19.20 35.68 30.67
N ASN A 311 -17.87 35.83 30.76
CA ASN A 311 -17.17 37.09 31.01
C ASN A 311 -16.65 37.80 29.74
N ILE A 312 -16.78 37.21 28.55
CA ILE A 312 -16.35 37.85 27.30
C ILE A 312 -17.46 38.78 26.81
N LYS A 313 -17.51 39.99 27.38
CA LYS A 313 -18.33 41.12 26.90
C LYS A 313 -17.67 41.90 25.76
N GLU A 314 -16.40 41.63 25.47
CA GLU A 314 -15.65 42.39 24.49
C GLU A 314 -15.47 41.59 23.21
N ARG A 315 -16.06 42.14 22.15
CA ARG A 315 -15.83 41.77 20.76
C ARG A 315 -14.33 41.66 20.53
N VAL A 316 -13.86 40.52 20.04
CA VAL A 316 -12.62 40.49 19.26
C VAL A 316 -12.95 41.18 17.93
N ALA A 317 -12.87 42.50 17.95
CA ALA A 317 -12.77 43.30 16.74
C ALA A 317 -11.32 43.22 16.28
N ARG A 318 -11.09 42.95 15.00
CA ARG A 318 -10.24 43.84 14.20
C ARG A 318 -10.28 43.62 12.69
N ASP A 319 -10.12 44.76 12.06
CA ASP A 319 -10.00 45.23 10.68
C ASP A 319 -8.50 45.23 10.23
N GLU A 320 -8.17 45.27 8.94
CA GLU A 320 -8.04 46.55 8.19
C GLU A 320 -8.87 46.64 6.88
N ASP A 321 -9.57 45.60 6.44
CA ASP A 321 -10.48 45.66 5.25
C ASP A 321 -11.78 44.83 5.39
N GLY A 322 -12.02 44.17 6.53
CA GLY A 322 -13.09 43.17 6.71
C GLY A 322 -14.48 43.77 6.97
N LYS A 323 -15.32 43.89 5.94
CA LYS A 323 -16.73 44.31 6.07
C LYS A 323 -17.54 43.31 6.90
N THR A 324 -18.02 43.73 8.07
CA THR A 324 -19.04 43.01 8.86
C THR A 324 -20.44 43.32 8.37
N TYR A 325 -21.39 42.38 8.52
CA TYR A 325 -22.79 42.58 8.16
C TYR A 325 -23.74 42.00 9.21
N GLU A 326 -24.94 42.56 9.32
CA GLU A 326 -25.98 42.00 10.17
C GLU A 326 -26.61 40.76 9.51
N VAL A 327 -26.83 39.71 10.31
CA VAL A 327 -27.46 38.46 9.89
C VAL A 327 -28.81 38.33 10.59
N PRO A 328 -29.93 38.48 9.88
CA PRO A 328 -31.26 38.36 10.47
C PRO A 328 -31.51 36.97 11.09
N GLU A 329 -32.27 36.90 12.18
CA GLU A 329 -32.56 35.62 12.86
C GLU A 329 -33.43 34.68 12.00
N ASP A 330 -34.23 35.23 11.09
CA ASP A 330 -35.14 34.51 10.20
C ASP A 330 -34.52 34.14 8.84
N ILE A 331 -33.30 34.60 8.53
CA ILE A 331 -32.65 34.29 7.25
C ILE A 331 -32.45 32.78 7.07
N THR A 332 -32.77 32.29 5.87
CA THR A 332 -32.57 30.89 5.49
C THR A 332 -31.17 30.68 4.89
N TYR A 333 -30.68 29.43 4.92
CA TYR A 333 -29.37 29.11 4.33
C TYR A 333 -29.26 29.50 2.84
N PRO A 334 -30.24 29.21 1.96
CA PRO A 334 -30.13 29.61 0.55
C PRO A 334 -30.09 31.14 0.34
N GLU A 335 -30.81 31.90 1.15
CA GLU A 335 -30.80 33.36 1.10
C GLU A 335 -29.45 33.91 1.58
N TRP A 336 -28.89 33.34 2.65
CA TRP A 336 -27.57 33.69 3.15
C TRP A 336 -26.48 33.34 2.14
N GLU A 337 -26.50 32.12 1.59
CA GLU A 337 -25.51 31.63 0.64
C GLU A 337 -25.46 32.53 -0.61
N LYS A 338 -26.62 32.87 -1.18
CA LYS A 338 -26.71 33.76 -2.35
C LYS A 338 -26.16 35.17 -2.09
N LYS A 339 -26.28 35.65 -0.85
CA LYS A 339 -25.99 37.05 -0.51
C LYS A 339 -24.56 37.24 0.02
N TYR A 340 -24.03 36.24 0.71
CA TYR A 340 -22.80 36.37 1.50
C TYR A 340 -21.78 35.28 1.22
N ALA A 341 -22.18 34.09 0.75
CA ALA A 341 -21.21 33.07 0.39
C ALA A 341 -20.52 33.44 -0.94
N PRO A 342 -19.18 33.26 -1.04
CA PRO A 342 -18.47 33.44 -2.30
C PRO A 342 -19.08 32.54 -3.39
N GLU A 343 -19.31 33.04 -4.61
CA GLU A 343 -19.99 32.29 -5.69
C GLU A 343 -19.46 30.85 -5.82
N ALA A 344 -20.35 29.87 -5.58
CA ALA A 344 -20.03 28.46 -5.73
C ALA A 344 -19.88 28.12 -7.22
N SER A 345 -18.67 27.77 -7.64
CA SER A 345 -18.44 27.22 -8.98
C SER A 345 -18.82 25.74 -8.96
N ASP A 346 -19.87 25.38 -9.72
CA ASP A 346 -20.36 24.06 -10.13
C ASP A 346 -20.39 22.91 -9.10
N ALA A 347 -21.29 21.95 -9.32
CA ALA A 347 -21.27 20.67 -8.62
C ALA A 347 -19.84 20.09 -8.67
N VAL A 348 -19.39 19.45 -7.59
CA VAL A 348 -18.05 18.86 -7.54
C VAL A 348 -17.99 17.67 -8.51
N THR A 349 -17.78 17.94 -9.80
CA THR A 349 -17.19 16.97 -10.71
C THR A 349 -15.73 16.86 -10.32
N VAL A 350 -15.47 15.95 -9.39
CA VAL A 350 -14.10 15.53 -9.12
C VAL A 350 -13.63 14.84 -10.40
N GLU A 351 -12.84 15.53 -11.22
CA GLU A 351 -11.89 14.82 -12.07
C GLU A 351 -11.14 13.88 -11.14
N VAL A 352 -11.27 12.57 -11.38
CA VAL A 352 -10.45 11.55 -10.72
C VAL A 352 -9.05 12.12 -10.61
N PRO A 353 -8.40 12.14 -9.43
CA PRO A 353 -7.06 12.70 -9.31
C PRO A 353 -6.15 11.99 -10.31
N SER A 354 -5.94 12.63 -11.45
CA SER A 354 -4.92 12.29 -12.43
C SER A 354 -3.70 13.07 -11.98
N LYS A 355 -2.76 12.33 -11.39
CA LYS A 355 -1.36 12.68 -11.18
C LYS A 355 -1.11 13.97 -10.38
N LYS A 356 -0.89 13.78 -9.08
CA LYS A 356 0.41 14.17 -8.51
C LYS A 356 1.19 12.91 -8.15
N THR A 357 2.14 12.58 -9.02
CA THR A 357 3.41 11.94 -8.66
C THR A 357 4.00 12.68 -7.45
N PRO A 358 4.77 12.05 -6.53
CA PRO A 358 5.83 12.80 -5.87
C PRO A 358 6.63 13.54 -6.95
N GLU A 359 6.81 14.85 -6.79
CA GLU A 359 7.24 15.77 -7.83
C GLU A 359 8.61 15.38 -8.41
N THR A 360 8.58 14.66 -9.53
CA THR A 360 9.44 14.94 -10.68
C THR A 360 8.67 14.53 -11.93
N PRO A 361 8.36 15.45 -12.84
CA PRO A 361 7.75 15.10 -14.12
C PRO A 361 8.71 14.19 -14.89
N LEU A 362 8.19 13.11 -15.49
CA LEU A 362 8.91 12.45 -16.57
C LEU A 362 9.17 13.50 -17.66
N PRO A 363 10.42 13.75 -18.07
CA PRO A 363 10.67 14.61 -19.21
C PRO A 363 10.08 13.94 -20.46
N THR A 364 9.10 14.58 -21.09
CA THR A 364 8.82 14.38 -22.52
C THR A 364 9.90 15.12 -23.28
N ILE A 365 10.79 14.41 -23.96
CA ILE A 365 11.74 15.01 -24.90
C ILE A 365 11.10 14.89 -26.30
N GLU A 366 10.58 16.01 -26.83
CA GLU A 366 10.67 16.23 -28.27
C GLU A 366 12.15 16.35 -28.62
N ILE A 367 12.58 15.71 -29.70
CA ILE A 367 13.96 15.74 -30.18
C ILE A 367 14.11 16.94 -31.14
N PRO A 368 14.66 18.08 -30.68
CA PRO A 368 15.45 18.93 -31.55
C PRO A 368 16.84 19.13 -30.96
N GLY A 369 17.78 18.42 -31.57
CA GLY A 369 19.19 18.38 -31.24
C GLY A 369 19.81 17.24 -32.02
N GLY A 370 19.87 17.41 -33.34
CA GLY A 370 20.64 16.54 -34.23
C GLY A 370 22.11 16.48 -33.83
N PRO A 371 22.93 15.76 -34.61
CA PRO A 371 24.31 15.49 -34.25
C PRO A 371 25.07 16.81 -34.08
N THR A 372 25.52 17.13 -32.87
CA THR A 372 26.74 17.92 -32.75
C THR A 372 27.85 16.99 -33.16
N LYS A 373 28.35 17.25 -34.37
CA LYS A 373 29.55 16.64 -34.94
C LYS A 373 30.66 16.64 -33.87
N ASP A 374 31.37 15.51 -33.83
CA ASP A 374 32.72 15.36 -33.29
C ASP A 374 32.87 15.12 -31.77
N ILE A 375 32.29 14.02 -31.25
CA ILE A 375 32.94 13.21 -30.19
C ILE A 375 32.74 11.72 -30.54
N PRO A 376 33.78 10.87 -30.56
CA PRO A 376 33.65 9.48 -31.00
C PRO A 376 32.73 8.69 -30.06
N ILE A 377 31.72 8.04 -30.63
CA ILE A 377 30.88 7.05 -29.96
C ILE A 377 31.80 5.92 -29.48
N PRO A 378 31.93 5.62 -28.16
CA PRO A 378 32.45 4.33 -27.74
C PRO A 378 31.46 3.28 -28.22
N GLN A 379 31.92 2.39 -29.08
CA GLN A 379 31.15 1.28 -29.63
C GLN A 379 30.33 0.59 -28.53
N GLN A 380 29.08 0.25 -28.84
CA GLN A 380 28.33 -0.75 -28.10
C GLN A 380 29.21 -1.99 -27.94
N GLN A 381 29.80 -2.17 -26.77
CA GLN A 381 30.31 -3.49 -26.41
C GLN A 381 29.09 -4.31 -26.02
N SER A 382 28.76 -5.27 -26.87
CA SER A 382 28.00 -6.44 -26.50
C SER A 382 28.69 -7.08 -25.30
N MET A 383 28.18 -6.87 -24.09
CA MET A 383 28.65 -7.63 -22.95
C MET A 383 27.86 -8.93 -22.88
N SER A 384 28.58 -10.05 -22.95
CA SER A 384 28.08 -11.38 -22.61
C SER A 384 27.70 -11.42 -21.14
N LEU A 385 26.46 -11.85 -20.86
CA LEU A 385 26.09 -12.30 -19.52
C LEU A 385 26.95 -13.52 -19.15
N PRO A 386 27.27 -13.74 -17.86
CA PRO A 386 27.98 -14.94 -17.41
C PRO A 386 27.27 -16.20 -17.93
N THR A 387 28.06 -17.16 -18.39
CA THR A 387 27.54 -18.38 -19.01
C THR A 387 27.20 -19.42 -17.95
N MET A 388 26.44 -20.44 -18.32
CA MET A 388 26.16 -21.55 -17.41
C MET A 388 27.44 -22.27 -16.94
N ASP A 389 28.53 -22.24 -17.69
CA ASP A 389 29.80 -22.85 -17.26
C ASP A 389 30.37 -22.14 -16.00
N ASP A 390 30.02 -20.86 -15.80
CA ASP A 390 30.32 -20.08 -14.59
C ASP A 390 29.40 -20.44 -13.40
N PHE A 391 28.22 -21.01 -13.67
CA PHE A 391 27.22 -21.46 -12.67
C PHE A 391 27.36 -22.96 -12.33
N GLU A 392 27.70 -23.80 -13.31
CA GLU A 392 27.83 -25.27 -13.21
C GLU A 392 29.14 -25.72 -12.55
N ALA A 393 30.18 -24.87 -12.49
CA ALA A 393 31.39 -25.11 -11.68
C ALA A 393 31.14 -25.17 -10.15
N GLY A 394 29.88 -25.23 -9.71
CA GLY A 394 29.45 -25.25 -8.31
C GLY A 394 28.28 -26.16 -7.97
N VAL A 395 27.75 -27.01 -8.87
CA VAL A 395 26.60 -27.87 -8.53
C VAL A 395 26.72 -29.27 -9.14
N GLU A 396 27.21 -30.23 -8.35
CA GLU A 396 26.97 -31.66 -8.58
C GLU A 396 25.59 -32.07 -8.02
N GLU A 397 24.87 -32.92 -8.75
CA GLU A 397 23.56 -33.45 -8.35
C GLU A 397 23.65 -34.42 -7.15
N PRO A 398 22.77 -34.31 -6.13
CA PRO A 398 22.68 -35.34 -5.11
C PRO A 398 21.78 -36.50 -5.55
N ARG A 399 22.35 -37.71 -5.52
CA ARG A 399 21.62 -38.98 -5.58
C ARG A 399 20.73 -39.17 -4.34
N ARG A 400 19.62 -39.88 -4.52
CA ARG A 400 18.62 -40.18 -3.48
C ARG A 400 19.23 -40.86 -2.24
N GLY A 401 18.96 -40.24 -1.09
CA GLY A 401 18.82 -40.93 0.20
C GLY A 401 20.06 -41.01 1.08
N VAL A 402 20.55 -39.89 1.64
CA VAL A 402 21.30 -39.86 2.92
C VAL A 402 21.05 -38.52 3.64
N VAL A 403 20.93 -38.59 4.96
CA VAL A 403 20.65 -37.54 5.95
C VAL A 403 21.77 -36.48 6.04
N ASN A 404 21.38 -35.20 6.13
CA ASN A 404 22.14 -34.01 6.61
C ASN A 404 23.68 -34.09 6.70
N ARG A 405 24.38 -33.25 5.93
CA ARG A 405 25.69 -32.67 6.30
C ARG A 405 25.85 -31.25 5.74
N LYS A 406 26.55 -30.29 6.38
CA LYS A 406 26.77 -29.96 7.82
C LYS A 406 27.52 -28.61 7.86
N TYR A 407 27.22 -27.79 8.88
CA TYR A 407 28.08 -26.72 9.39
C TYR A 407 29.60 -26.97 9.14
N ASN A 408 30.31 -26.03 8.46
CA ASN A 408 31.76 -26.09 8.26
C ASN A 408 32.50 -25.20 9.29
N PRO A 409 33.01 -25.74 10.40
CA PRO A 409 33.70 -24.95 11.43
C PRO A 409 35.05 -24.37 10.99
N ARG A 410 35.56 -24.76 9.81
CA ARG A 410 36.84 -24.26 9.27
C ARG A 410 36.68 -23.14 8.24
N ALA A 411 35.44 -22.78 7.87
CA ALA A 411 35.22 -21.65 6.99
C ALA A 411 35.57 -20.33 7.72
N SER A 412 36.24 -19.41 7.02
CA SER A 412 36.61 -18.10 7.57
C SER A 412 35.38 -17.27 7.91
N TYR A 413 34.29 -17.43 7.15
CA TYR A 413 33.07 -16.58 7.18
C TYR A 413 33.38 -15.08 7.03
N PHE A 414 34.55 -14.79 6.48
CA PHE A 414 35.04 -13.45 6.18
C PHE A 414 34.44 -12.99 4.85
N ALA A 415 33.96 -11.75 4.81
CA ALA A 415 33.58 -11.07 3.59
C ALA A 415 34.33 -9.74 3.54
N ASP A 416 34.97 -9.44 2.41
CA ASP A 416 35.68 -8.18 2.19
C ASP A 416 34.66 -7.07 1.89
N LEU A 417 34.01 -6.57 2.94
CA LEU A 417 32.94 -5.58 2.79
C LEU A 417 33.52 -4.19 2.49
N PRO A 418 33.00 -3.46 1.48
CA PRO A 418 33.54 -2.16 1.09
C PRO A 418 33.55 -1.13 2.23
N ASN A 419 34.64 -0.37 2.31
CA ASN A 419 34.78 0.79 3.21
C ASN A 419 34.65 0.45 4.71
N LEU A 420 35.14 -0.72 5.12
CA LEU A 420 35.29 -1.12 6.52
C LEU A 420 36.77 -1.23 6.93
N SER A 421 37.04 -1.11 8.23
CA SER A 421 38.36 -1.41 8.78
C SER A 421 38.54 -2.90 9.02
N ASP A 422 39.79 -3.38 8.99
CA ASP A 422 40.13 -4.79 9.24
C ASP A 422 39.57 -5.31 10.57
N ASP A 423 39.61 -4.48 11.64
CA ASP A 423 39.03 -4.83 12.95
C ASP A 423 37.52 -5.07 12.89
N VAL A 424 36.80 -4.25 12.13
CA VAL A 424 35.35 -4.43 11.94
C VAL A 424 35.06 -5.66 11.07
N LEU A 425 35.86 -5.90 10.03
CA LEU A 425 35.73 -7.08 9.17
C LEU A 425 35.95 -8.38 9.97
N GLU A 426 36.92 -8.41 10.87
CA GLU A 426 37.15 -9.54 11.78
C GLU A 426 35.96 -9.77 12.72
N LYS A 427 35.41 -8.70 13.32
CA LYS A 427 34.21 -8.78 14.17
C LYS A 427 33.00 -9.30 13.40
N VAL A 428 32.77 -8.82 12.18
CA VAL A 428 31.69 -9.31 11.30
C VAL A 428 31.90 -10.80 11.01
N ALA A 429 33.12 -11.24 10.71
CA ALA A 429 33.43 -12.65 10.47
C ALA A 429 33.17 -13.54 11.70
N ASP A 430 33.49 -13.05 12.90
CA ASP A 430 33.21 -13.75 14.15
C ASP A 430 31.70 -13.89 14.40
N VAL A 431 30.93 -12.83 14.16
CA VAL A 431 29.46 -12.86 14.24
C VAL A 431 28.89 -13.83 13.20
N ASN A 432 29.36 -13.78 11.94
CA ASN A 432 28.95 -14.68 10.87
C ASN A 432 29.16 -16.16 11.24
N ARG A 433 30.32 -16.48 11.83
CA ARG A 433 30.65 -17.82 12.30
C ARG A 433 29.73 -18.27 13.44
N GLU A 434 29.39 -17.35 14.34
CA GLU A 434 28.50 -17.60 15.46
C GLU A 434 27.06 -17.82 14.99
N VAL A 435 26.49 -16.96 14.15
CA VAL A 435 25.11 -17.11 13.65
C VAL A 435 24.96 -18.38 12.79
N ALA A 436 25.97 -18.74 11.99
CA ALA A 436 25.96 -20.00 11.25
C ALA A 436 25.97 -21.22 12.20
N ARG A 437 26.79 -21.19 13.26
CA ARG A 437 26.88 -22.26 14.25
C ARG A 437 25.61 -22.40 15.09
N SER A 438 25.13 -21.30 15.65
CA SER A 438 23.95 -21.24 16.53
C SER A 438 22.68 -21.53 15.73
N GLY A 439 22.53 -20.92 14.55
CA GLY A 439 21.40 -21.15 13.66
C GLY A 439 21.30 -22.60 13.19
N TYR A 440 22.44 -23.26 12.93
CA TYR A 440 22.48 -24.70 12.62
C TYR A 440 22.03 -25.55 13.81
N LYS A 441 22.58 -25.28 15.00
CA LYS A 441 22.28 -26.04 16.22
C LYS A 441 20.81 -25.93 16.60
N GLU A 442 20.22 -24.74 16.46
CA GLU A 442 18.85 -24.46 16.88
C GLU A 442 17.82 -24.64 15.77
N ALA A 443 18.25 -24.91 14.53
CA ALA A 443 17.41 -24.90 13.34
C ALA A 443 16.60 -23.59 13.21
N LYS A 444 17.28 -22.46 13.34
CA LYS A 444 16.68 -21.12 13.25
C LYS A 444 17.47 -20.21 12.32
N GLU A 445 16.77 -19.22 11.79
CA GLU A 445 17.38 -18.03 11.23
C GLU A 445 17.69 -17.07 12.39
N ILE A 446 18.94 -16.62 12.46
CA ILE A 446 19.44 -15.64 13.40
C ILE A 446 19.96 -14.45 12.59
N LEU A 447 19.58 -13.25 12.99
CA LEU A 447 20.00 -11.99 12.37
C LEU A 447 20.60 -11.10 13.42
N VAL A 448 21.71 -10.48 13.07
CA VAL A 448 22.47 -9.56 13.92
C VAL A 448 22.66 -8.26 13.17
N ILE A 449 22.46 -7.15 13.87
CA ILE A 449 22.65 -5.79 13.37
C ILE A 449 23.89 -5.24 14.07
N LEU A 450 24.87 -4.80 13.30
CA LEU A 450 26.15 -4.29 13.77
C LEU A 450 26.31 -2.82 13.38
N ASP A 451 26.97 -2.05 14.23
CA ASP A 451 27.44 -0.70 13.86
C ASP A 451 28.58 -0.81 12.84
N LYS A 452 28.49 -0.08 11.74
CA LYS A 452 29.47 -0.12 10.64
C LYS A 452 30.85 0.39 11.06
N THR A 453 30.91 1.30 12.04
CA THR A 453 32.15 1.95 12.48
C THR A 453 32.86 1.16 13.56
N THR A 454 32.12 0.64 14.55
CA THR A 454 32.70 -0.05 15.71
C THR A 454 32.67 -1.57 15.61
N GLY A 455 31.80 -2.12 14.75
CA GLY A 455 31.51 -3.56 14.68
C GLY A 455 30.72 -4.09 15.88
N GLU A 456 30.22 -3.22 16.77
CA GLU A 456 29.46 -3.63 17.96
C GLU A 456 28.03 -4.06 17.62
N GLU A 457 27.51 -5.03 18.36
CA GLU A 457 26.15 -5.54 18.20
C GLU A 457 25.11 -4.54 18.73
N ILE A 458 24.27 -4.04 17.83
CA ILE A 458 23.15 -3.14 18.12
C ILE A 458 21.91 -3.95 18.54
N ALA A 459 21.66 -5.06 17.84
CA ALA A 459 20.53 -5.93 18.10
C ALA A 459 20.74 -7.33 17.52
N ARG A 460 20.08 -8.31 18.15
CA ARG A 460 20.03 -9.70 17.69
C ARG A 460 18.61 -10.23 17.76
N LEU A 461 18.22 -10.89 16.68
CA LEU A 461 16.90 -11.44 16.50
C LEU A 461 17.02 -12.91 16.13
N SER A 462 16.13 -13.72 16.68
CA SER A 462 15.99 -15.13 16.32
C SER A 462 14.57 -15.38 15.84
N GLY A 463 14.43 -16.07 14.72
CA GLY A 463 13.16 -16.32 14.06
C GLY A 463 12.86 -17.81 13.89
N SER A 464 11.98 -18.08 12.93
CA SER A 464 11.75 -19.44 12.42
C SER A 464 12.87 -19.84 11.45
N VAL A 465 12.79 -21.05 10.87
CA VAL A 465 13.77 -21.53 9.88
C VAL A 465 13.89 -20.62 8.64
N ASN A 466 12.84 -19.87 8.27
CA ASN A 466 12.76 -19.10 7.01
C ASN A 466 12.23 -17.66 7.17
N LYS A 467 12.16 -17.16 8.40
CA LYS A 467 11.60 -15.83 8.65
C LYS A 467 12.05 -15.26 9.97
N ILE A 468 12.56 -14.03 9.90
CA ILE A 468 12.74 -13.11 11.01
C ILE A 468 11.77 -11.93 10.85
N THR A 469 11.27 -11.41 11.97
CA THR A 469 10.40 -10.22 12.00
C THR A 469 11.04 -9.20 12.94
N PHE A 470 11.22 -7.96 12.47
CA PHE A 470 11.78 -6.91 13.31
C PHE A 470 10.80 -6.54 14.43
N SER A 471 11.31 -6.45 15.65
CA SER A 471 10.54 -5.88 16.75
C SER A 471 10.31 -4.39 16.52
N LYS A 472 9.31 -3.80 17.18
CA LYS A 472 9.07 -2.35 17.11
C LYS A 472 10.31 -1.54 17.54
N GLU A 473 11.09 -2.07 18.47
CA GLU A 473 12.32 -1.43 18.93
C GLU A 473 13.40 -1.43 17.84
N VAL A 474 13.60 -2.57 17.16
CA VAL A 474 14.58 -2.68 16.07
C VAL A 474 14.15 -1.84 14.86
N ASP A 475 12.86 -1.85 14.48
CA ASP A 475 12.34 -1.01 13.41
C ASP A 475 12.61 0.48 13.70
N ARG A 476 12.35 0.93 14.93
CA ARG A 476 12.66 2.30 15.36
C ARG A 476 14.15 2.61 15.28
N LYS A 477 15.01 1.76 15.86
CA LYS A 477 16.47 1.92 15.83
C LYS A 477 17.01 2.03 14.40
N LEU A 478 16.53 1.19 13.49
CA LEU A 478 16.93 1.25 12.07
C LEU A 478 16.43 2.51 11.37
N ARG A 479 15.26 3.05 11.72
CA ARG A 479 14.76 4.31 11.13
C ARG A 479 15.47 5.55 11.66
N GLU A 480 15.91 5.52 12.91
CA GLU A 480 16.59 6.63 13.59
C GLU A 480 18.12 6.64 13.32
N ALA A 481 18.71 5.50 12.98
CA ALA A 481 20.13 5.40 12.67
C ALA A 481 20.53 6.21 11.42
N SER A 482 21.76 6.72 11.42
CA SER A 482 22.28 7.49 10.29
C SER A 482 22.30 6.66 9.00
N PRO A 483 22.12 7.28 7.82
CA PRO A 483 22.19 6.56 6.55
C PRO A 483 23.49 5.75 6.42
N ARG A 484 23.36 4.50 5.95
CA ARG A 484 24.50 3.60 5.68
C ARG A 484 25.46 3.43 6.87
N SER A 485 24.92 3.39 8.08
CA SER A 485 25.67 3.25 9.33
C SER A 485 25.60 1.86 9.96
N VAL A 486 24.80 0.93 9.43
CA VAL A 486 24.65 -0.42 10.01
C VAL A 486 24.86 -1.54 9.01
N ILE A 487 25.37 -2.67 9.50
CA ILE A 487 25.53 -3.93 8.77
C ILE A 487 24.50 -4.91 9.31
N LEU A 488 23.80 -5.59 8.42
CA LEU A 488 22.86 -6.66 8.76
C LEU A 488 23.46 -7.99 8.29
N THR A 489 23.67 -8.93 9.20
CA THR A 489 24.11 -10.29 8.87
C THR A 489 23.17 -11.34 9.40
N HIS A 490 22.89 -12.37 8.61
CA HIS A 490 22.03 -13.49 9.01
C HIS A 490 22.48 -14.82 8.41
N ASN A 491 22.01 -15.93 8.98
CA ASN A 491 22.32 -17.27 8.47
C ASN A 491 21.23 -17.83 7.55
N HIS A 492 21.64 -18.47 6.46
CA HIS A 492 20.79 -19.26 5.58
C HIS A 492 21.00 -20.76 5.83
N PRO A 493 20.02 -21.47 6.45
CA PRO A 493 20.19 -22.88 6.79
C PRO A 493 20.45 -23.81 5.60
N ARG A 494 20.00 -23.42 4.41
CA ARG A 494 20.21 -24.17 3.16
C ARG A 494 21.51 -23.82 2.45
N GLY A 495 22.30 -22.88 2.98
CA GLY A 495 23.51 -22.40 2.31
C GLY A 495 23.23 -21.55 1.07
N THR A 496 22.03 -20.97 0.97
CA THR A 496 21.61 -20.11 -0.15
C THR A 496 22.23 -18.72 -0.03
N ARG A 497 22.38 -18.03 -1.18
CA ARG A 497 22.82 -16.64 -1.28
C ARG A 497 21.84 -15.67 -0.61
N VAL A 498 22.26 -14.41 -0.42
CA VAL A 498 21.33 -13.29 -0.27
C VAL A 498 20.31 -13.39 -1.39
N ASN A 499 19.03 -13.30 -1.06
CA ASN A 499 17.95 -13.30 -2.05
C ASN A 499 17.38 -11.89 -2.24
N VAL A 500 16.54 -11.72 -3.27
CA VAL A 500 15.91 -10.43 -3.57
C VAL A 500 15.15 -9.87 -2.38
N LYS A 501 14.46 -10.71 -1.60
CA LYS A 501 13.70 -10.28 -0.42
C LYS A 501 14.62 -9.76 0.69
N ASP A 502 15.80 -10.35 0.88
CA ASP A 502 16.78 -9.87 1.86
C ASP A 502 17.30 -8.48 1.45
N SER A 503 17.55 -8.28 0.14
CA SER A 503 18.00 -7.00 -0.41
C SER A 503 16.97 -5.87 -0.27
N MET A 504 15.68 -6.18 -0.10
CA MET A 504 14.63 -5.18 0.15
C MET A 504 14.92 -4.34 1.40
N ASN A 505 15.61 -4.92 2.39
CA ASN A 505 15.96 -4.20 3.62
C ASN A 505 16.84 -2.96 3.33
N LEU A 506 17.72 -3.01 2.33
CA LEU A 506 18.55 -1.86 1.92
C LEU A 506 17.73 -0.66 1.42
N GLY A 507 16.55 -0.92 0.85
CA GLY A 507 15.61 0.11 0.42
C GLY A 507 14.63 0.51 1.51
N ASP A 508 14.19 -0.44 2.33
CA ASP A 508 13.22 -0.19 3.41
C ASP A 508 13.82 0.59 4.57
N TYR A 509 15.14 0.47 4.78
CA TYR A 509 15.90 1.16 5.81
C TYR A 509 17.20 1.74 5.23
N LEU A 510 17.22 3.04 4.97
CA LEU A 510 18.41 3.75 4.44
C LEU A 510 19.63 3.70 5.35
N SER A 511 19.43 3.38 6.64
CA SER A 511 20.53 3.16 7.59
C SER A 511 21.36 1.92 7.28
N ILE A 512 20.80 0.92 6.60
CA ILE A 512 21.50 -0.33 6.29
C ILE A 512 22.46 -0.09 5.13
N ASP A 513 23.73 -0.33 5.38
CA ASP A 513 24.80 -0.26 4.39
C ASP A 513 24.96 -1.58 3.64
N THR A 514 24.97 -2.69 4.37
CA THR A 514 25.26 -4.02 3.83
C THR A 514 24.31 -5.05 4.42
N VAL A 515 23.83 -5.97 3.57
CA VAL A 515 23.12 -7.20 3.98
C VAL A 515 23.99 -8.39 3.62
N VAL A 516 24.33 -9.21 4.60
CA VAL A 516 25.20 -10.40 4.49
C VAL A 516 24.38 -11.66 4.79
N ALA A 517 24.42 -12.65 3.90
CA ALA A 517 23.89 -13.98 4.14
C ALA A 517 25.02 -15.00 4.30
N THR A 518 24.95 -15.77 5.39
CA THR A 518 25.96 -16.77 5.77
C THR A 518 25.37 -18.17 5.69
N GLY A 519 25.91 -18.99 4.79
CA GLY A 519 25.49 -20.37 4.61
C GLY A 519 26.04 -21.29 5.68
N HIS A 520 25.25 -22.26 6.13
CA HIS A 520 25.76 -23.31 7.02
C HIS A 520 26.86 -24.16 6.36
N ASN A 521 26.95 -24.17 5.03
CA ASN A 521 28.03 -24.82 4.28
C ASN A 521 29.36 -24.03 4.29
N GLY A 522 29.41 -22.83 4.86
CA GLY A 522 30.59 -21.97 4.85
C GLY A 522 30.62 -20.95 3.70
N GLY A 523 29.57 -20.91 2.87
CA GLY A 523 29.42 -19.89 1.86
C GLY A 523 28.99 -18.55 2.45
N ILE A 524 29.42 -17.45 1.84
CA ILE A 524 29.01 -16.10 2.20
C ILE A 524 28.65 -15.33 0.94
N SER A 525 27.64 -14.46 1.05
CA SER A 525 27.28 -13.52 -0.01
C SER A 525 26.77 -12.25 0.63
N PHE A 526 26.95 -11.11 -0.04
CA PHE A 526 26.44 -9.85 0.45
C PHE A 526 25.96 -8.96 -0.69
N VAL A 527 25.06 -8.05 -0.32
CA VAL A 527 24.69 -6.90 -1.14
C VAL A 527 24.97 -5.64 -0.33
N ASN A 528 25.72 -4.73 -0.91
CA ASN A 528 26.21 -3.51 -0.29
C ASN A 528 25.70 -2.30 -1.09
N ALA A 529 25.07 -1.36 -0.40
CA ALA A 529 24.55 -0.15 -1.00
C ALA A 529 25.55 1.01 -0.99
N ASP A 530 26.56 1.01 -0.12
CA ASP A 530 27.60 2.04 0.04
C ASP A 530 27.11 3.47 -0.27
N LYS A 531 27.53 4.05 -1.41
CA LYS A 531 27.21 5.43 -1.84
C LYS A 531 25.84 5.58 -2.51
N SER A 532 25.13 4.49 -2.72
CA SER A 532 23.80 4.50 -3.33
C SER A 532 22.80 5.18 -2.42
N THR A 533 22.17 6.23 -2.94
CA THR A 533 21.04 6.91 -2.30
C THR A 533 19.71 6.26 -2.67
N ALA A 534 19.73 5.12 -3.37
CA ALA A 534 18.53 4.47 -3.85
C ALA A 534 17.72 3.91 -2.65
N ASP A 535 16.47 4.34 -2.57
CA ASP A 535 15.54 4.03 -1.49
C ASP A 535 14.55 2.92 -1.89
N GLY A 536 13.65 2.56 -0.98
CA GLY A 536 12.62 1.55 -1.23
C GLY A 536 11.61 1.94 -2.31
N VAL A 537 11.52 3.21 -2.71
CA VAL A 537 10.69 3.64 -3.84
C VAL A 537 11.41 3.32 -5.15
N ALA A 538 12.68 3.71 -5.28
CA ALA A 538 13.52 3.40 -6.44
C ALA A 538 13.60 1.88 -6.66
N LEU A 539 13.88 1.12 -5.60
CA LEU A 539 13.95 -0.34 -5.62
C LEU A 539 12.65 -0.94 -6.18
N ARG A 540 11.51 -0.61 -5.57
CA ARG A 540 10.20 -1.17 -5.96
C ARG A 540 9.73 -0.69 -7.32
N SER A 541 10.29 0.40 -7.86
CA SER A 541 9.95 0.91 -9.19
C SER A 541 10.61 0.09 -10.31
N VAL A 542 11.85 -0.36 -10.11
CA VAL A 542 12.63 -1.10 -11.13
C VAL A 542 12.41 -2.61 -11.04
N LEU A 543 12.17 -3.11 -9.83
CA LEU A 543 12.07 -4.55 -9.57
C LEU A 543 11.06 -5.27 -10.48
N PRO A 544 9.83 -4.77 -10.74
CA PRO A 544 8.89 -5.44 -11.63
C PRO A 544 9.40 -5.56 -13.07
N SER A 545 10.11 -4.56 -13.60
CA SER A 545 10.68 -4.62 -14.95
C SER A 545 11.78 -5.66 -15.02
N ILE A 546 12.69 -5.64 -14.04
CA ILE A 546 13.79 -6.60 -13.93
C ILE A 546 13.24 -8.03 -13.87
N PHE A 547 12.23 -8.28 -13.03
CA PHE A 547 11.58 -9.60 -12.95
C PHE A 547 11.02 -10.06 -14.31
N LEU A 548 10.35 -9.17 -15.04
CA LEU A 548 9.76 -9.49 -16.35
C LEU A 548 10.82 -9.75 -17.41
N GLU A 549 11.88 -8.94 -17.44
CA GLU A 549 13.01 -9.07 -18.36
C GLU A 549 13.75 -10.39 -18.13
N ILE A 550 14.15 -10.65 -16.88
CA ILE A 550 14.85 -11.88 -16.51
C ILE A 550 13.97 -13.10 -16.79
N ASN A 551 12.67 -13.05 -16.48
CA ASN A 551 11.76 -14.16 -16.80
C ASN A 551 11.69 -14.39 -18.31
N ALA A 552 11.57 -13.33 -19.12
CA ALA A 552 11.50 -13.47 -20.57
C ALA A 552 12.78 -14.06 -21.18
N VAL A 553 13.95 -13.78 -20.59
CA VAL A 553 15.23 -14.36 -20.98
C VAL A 553 15.29 -15.84 -20.56
N LEU A 554 15.04 -16.14 -19.29
CA LEU A 554 15.18 -17.49 -18.73
C LEU A 554 14.18 -18.49 -19.30
N GLN A 555 12.96 -18.07 -19.66
CA GLN A 555 11.98 -18.96 -20.32
C GLN A 555 12.41 -19.41 -21.72
N LYS A 556 13.41 -18.76 -22.32
CA LYS A 556 14.01 -19.17 -23.60
C LYS A 556 15.27 -20.02 -23.42
N ASP A 557 15.79 -20.11 -22.19
CA ASP A 557 16.97 -20.89 -21.86
C ASP A 557 16.60 -22.37 -21.70
N LYS A 558 17.19 -23.22 -22.56
CA LYS A 558 16.96 -24.66 -22.57
C LYS A 558 17.47 -25.34 -21.30
N LYS A 559 18.57 -24.86 -20.72
CA LYS A 559 19.12 -25.40 -19.47
C LYS A 559 18.24 -25.01 -18.28
N TYR A 560 17.73 -23.78 -18.24
CA TYR A 560 16.76 -23.36 -17.23
C TYR A 560 15.49 -24.24 -17.27
N ALA A 561 14.99 -24.57 -18.46
CA ALA A 561 13.80 -25.42 -18.61
C ALA A 561 13.98 -26.85 -18.08
N THR A 562 15.21 -27.37 -18.04
CA THR A 562 15.52 -28.72 -17.55
C THR A 562 15.85 -28.79 -16.06
N MET A 563 16.01 -27.65 -15.39
CA MET A 563 16.30 -27.59 -13.96
C MET A 563 15.15 -28.09 -13.08
N SER A 564 15.49 -28.55 -11.87
CA SER A 564 14.48 -28.75 -10.81
C SER A 564 13.81 -27.41 -10.48
N LYS A 565 12.55 -27.45 -10.00
CA LYS A 565 11.82 -26.23 -9.68
C LYS A 565 12.54 -25.36 -8.65
N THR A 566 13.19 -25.98 -7.66
CA THR A 566 14.00 -25.27 -6.66
C THR A 566 15.20 -24.58 -7.28
N ALA A 567 15.93 -25.26 -8.17
CA ALA A 567 17.06 -24.66 -8.87
C ALA A 567 16.63 -23.54 -9.83
N GLN A 568 15.45 -23.66 -10.47
CA GLN A 568 14.86 -22.58 -11.26
C GLN A 568 14.57 -21.36 -10.40
N ASP A 569 13.93 -21.53 -9.25
CA ASP A 569 13.56 -20.43 -8.37
C ASP A 569 14.81 -19.73 -7.80
N GLU A 570 15.84 -20.49 -7.40
CA GLU A 570 17.12 -19.93 -6.92
C GLU A 570 17.89 -19.22 -8.03
N TYR A 571 17.96 -19.79 -9.23
CA TYR A 571 18.66 -19.17 -10.36
C TYR A 571 17.95 -17.91 -10.86
N PHE A 572 16.61 -17.95 -10.89
CA PHE A 572 15.81 -16.79 -11.23
C PHE A 572 16.03 -15.65 -10.23
N ASP A 573 15.97 -15.93 -8.92
CA ASP A 573 16.19 -14.94 -7.87
C ASP A 573 17.60 -14.35 -7.94
N TYR A 574 18.61 -15.19 -8.19
CA TYR A 574 20.00 -14.76 -8.40
C TYR A 574 20.14 -13.79 -9.59
N GLN A 575 19.55 -14.12 -10.75
CA GLN A 575 19.60 -13.26 -11.93
C GLN A 575 18.88 -11.92 -11.71
N VAL A 576 17.77 -11.95 -10.98
CA VAL A 576 17.07 -10.72 -10.56
C VAL A 576 17.95 -9.91 -9.62
N LEU A 577 18.60 -10.53 -8.63
CA LEU A 577 19.47 -9.85 -7.67
C LEU A 577 20.66 -9.18 -8.35
N LEU A 578 21.35 -9.87 -9.28
CA LEU A 578 22.46 -9.28 -10.03
C LEU A 578 22.01 -8.07 -10.85
N ARG A 579 20.86 -8.18 -11.52
CA ARG A 579 20.33 -7.07 -12.31
C ARG A 579 19.87 -5.92 -11.42
N LEU A 580 19.25 -6.23 -10.28
CA LEU A 580 18.84 -5.25 -9.28
C LEU A 580 20.05 -4.51 -8.71
N ALA A 581 21.10 -5.24 -8.30
CA ALA A 581 22.31 -4.62 -7.78
C ALA A 581 22.92 -3.65 -8.80
N LYS A 582 23.02 -4.06 -10.07
CA LYS A 582 23.48 -3.19 -11.16
C LYS A 582 22.62 -1.94 -11.34
N GLU A 583 21.29 -2.10 -11.38
CA GLU A 583 20.35 -0.99 -11.59
C GLU A 583 20.37 0.01 -10.44
N MET A 584 20.58 -0.49 -9.21
CA MET A 584 20.58 0.30 -7.99
C MET A 584 21.96 0.87 -7.63
N GLY A 585 22.99 0.58 -8.43
CA GLY A 585 24.37 0.95 -8.13
C GLY A 585 24.91 0.30 -6.87
N TRP A 586 24.42 -0.90 -6.54
CA TRP A 586 24.88 -1.71 -5.42
C TRP A 586 25.96 -2.69 -5.85
N VAL A 587 26.77 -3.10 -4.90
CA VAL A 587 27.77 -4.15 -5.06
C VAL A 587 27.18 -5.46 -4.56
N TYR A 588 27.25 -6.51 -5.38
CA TYR A 588 26.94 -7.87 -4.97
C TYR A 588 28.19 -8.72 -5.14
N GLU A 589 28.57 -9.44 -4.09
CA GLU A 589 29.69 -10.38 -4.13
C GLU A 589 29.35 -11.66 -3.35
N GLU A 590 30.04 -12.74 -3.70
CA GLU A 590 29.91 -14.03 -3.05
C GLU A 590 31.23 -14.78 -2.97
N ASP A 591 31.44 -15.48 -1.85
CA ASP A 591 32.51 -16.44 -1.68
C ASP A 591 31.95 -17.78 -1.18
N PHE A 592 31.93 -18.75 -2.08
CA PHE A 592 31.58 -20.14 -1.79
C PHE A 592 32.81 -21.06 -1.90
N THR A 593 34.04 -20.55 -1.96
CA THR A 593 35.26 -21.37 -2.10
C THR A 593 35.48 -22.31 -0.90
N ALA A 594 35.08 -21.90 0.30
CA ALA A 594 35.09 -22.73 1.51
C ALA A 594 34.13 -23.94 1.43
N THR A 595 33.14 -23.90 0.52
CA THR A 595 32.26 -25.06 0.22
C THR A 595 32.93 -26.08 -0.70
N LYS A 596 33.96 -25.67 -1.46
CA LYS A 596 34.66 -26.49 -2.46
C LYS A 596 35.88 -27.24 -1.90
N THR A 597 36.28 -26.96 -0.66
CA THR A 597 37.58 -27.39 -0.10
C THR A 597 37.49 -28.43 1.04
N ASP A 598 36.34 -29.09 1.29
CA ASP A 598 36.28 -30.25 2.19
C ASP A 598 36.70 -31.54 1.44
N PRO A 599 37.86 -32.15 1.74
CA PRO A 599 38.39 -33.32 1.03
C PRO A 599 37.65 -34.64 1.33
N ARG A 600 36.37 -34.57 1.75
CA ARG A 600 35.51 -35.73 2.05
C ARG A 600 34.25 -35.78 1.16
N ILE A 601 34.21 -34.96 0.12
CA ILE A 601 33.24 -35.03 -0.98
C ILE A 601 33.95 -35.71 -2.15
#